data_AF-A0A849EAF9-F1
#
_entry.id   AF-A0A849EAF9-F1
#
_cell.length_a   1.000
_cell.length_b   1.000
_cell.length_c   1.000
_cell.angle_alpha   90.00
_cell.angle_beta   90.00
_cell.angle_gamma   90.00
#
_symmetry.space_group_name_H-M   'P 1'
#
loop_
_entity.id
_entity.type
_entity.pdbx_description
1 polymer ?
#
loop_
_entity_poly.entity_id
_entity_poly.type
_entity_poly.pdbx_seq_one_letter_code
_entity_poly.pdbx_strand_id
1 'polypeptide(L)'
;NKIALDGVTQEAQVGTRTTLDVLDAENELVETQVALATSLRDRIVAGYQLVAAIGHMTAADLRLSVNIYDPRRNLEEVRDKAFGARINTSE
;
A
#
# COMPACT_ATOMS: atom_id res chain seq x y z
N ASN A 1 -19.93 -17.68 0.16
CA ASN A 1 -19.63 -18.22 1.51
C ASN A 1 -20.60 -17.76 2.60
N LYS A 2 -21.12 -16.51 2.60
CA LYS A 2 -22.20 -16.14 3.55
C LYS A 2 -23.48 -16.99 3.43
N ILE A 3 -23.97 -17.22 2.21
CA ILE A 3 -25.16 -18.06 1.97
C ILE A 3 -24.93 -19.52 2.43
N ALA A 4 -23.70 -20.02 2.28
CA ALA A 4 -23.34 -21.37 2.72
C ALA A 4 -23.32 -21.46 4.26
N LEU A 5 -22.73 -20.45 4.93
CA LEU A 5 -22.79 -20.33 6.39
C LEU A 5 -24.24 -20.26 6.88
N ASP A 6 -25.06 -19.38 6.31
CA ASP A 6 -26.46 -19.22 6.70
C ASP A 6 -27.25 -20.54 6.60
N GLY A 7 -26.99 -21.35 5.55
CA GLY A 7 -27.59 -22.67 5.38
C GLY A 7 -27.14 -23.68 6.45
N VAL A 8 -25.84 -23.78 6.72
CA VAL A 8 -25.29 -24.70 7.73
C VAL A 8 -25.70 -24.29 9.13
N THR A 9 -25.80 -22.99 9.43
CA THR A 9 -26.32 -22.47 10.70
C THR A 9 -27.79 -22.84 10.90
N GLN A 10 -28.63 -22.75 9.87
CA GLN A 10 -30.03 -23.17 9.96
C GLN A 10 -30.16 -24.69 10.16
N GLU A 11 -29.37 -25.50 9.44
CA GLU A 11 -29.32 -26.96 9.60
C GLU A 11 -28.84 -27.38 11.00
N ALA A 12 -27.87 -26.67 11.58
CA ALA A 12 -27.39 -26.95 12.93
C ALA A 12 -28.43 -26.58 14.00
N GLN A 13 -29.22 -25.51 13.79
CA GLN A 13 -30.32 -25.13 14.69
C GLN A 13 -31.44 -26.18 14.75
N VAL A 14 -31.73 -26.85 13.63
CA VAL A 14 -32.71 -27.95 13.57
C VAL A 14 -32.10 -29.32 13.91
N GLY A 15 -30.81 -29.36 14.24
CA GLY A 15 -30.10 -30.58 14.67
C GLY A 15 -29.72 -31.53 13.54
N THR A 16 -29.81 -31.12 12.27
CA THR A 16 -29.42 -31.93 11.10
C THR A 16 -27.93 -31.80 10.75
N ARG A 17 -27.24 -30.83 11.35
CA ARG A 17 -25.78 -30.59 11.28
C ARG A 17 -25.20 -30.42 12.68
N THR A 18 -23.88 -30.55 12.80
CA THR A 18 -23.16 -30.36 14.07
C THR A 18 -22.68 -28.92 14.24
N THR A 19 -22.31 -28.53 15.46
CA THR A 19 -21.67 -27.24 15.74
C THR A 19 -20.30 -27.09 15.10
N LEU A 20 -19.61 -28.22 14.82
CA LEU A 20 -18.34 -28.23 14.08
C LEU A 20 -18.55 -27.76 12.63
N ASP A 21 -19.61 -28.21 11.97
CA ASP A 21 -19.90 -27.82 10.58
C ASP A 21 -20.14 -26.31 10.45
N VAL A 22 -20.79 -25.69 11.43
CA VAL A 22 -20.99 -24.23 11.47
C VAL A 22 -19.65 -23.53 11.62
N LEU A 23 -18.78 -23.99 12.53
CA LEU A 23 -17.45 -23.41 12.73
C LEU A 23 -16.58 -23.54 11.46
N ASP A 24 -16.66 -24.66 10.75
CA ASP A 24 -15.96 -24.86 9.48
C ASP A 24 -16.45 -23.88 8.41
N ALA A 25 -17.76 -23.66 8.30
CA ALA A 25 -18.33 -22.68 7.37
C ALA A 25 -17.97 -21.23 7.74
N GLU A 26 -17.88 -20.91 9.03
CA GLU A 26 -17.38 -19.62 9.51
C GLU A 26 -15.90 -19.42 9.16
N ASN A 27 -15.06 -20.44 9.37
CA ASN A 27 -13.65 -20.42 8.99
C ASN A 27 -13.48 -20.19 7.48
N GLU A 28 -14.22 -20.93 6.63
CA GLU A 28 -14.17 -20.76 5.18
C GLU A 28 -14.58 -19.34 4.75
N LEU A 29 -15.60 -18.77 5.41
CA LEU A 29 -16.00 -17.38 5.17
C LEU A 29 -14.89 -16.40 5.52
N VAL A 30 -14.22 -16.57 6.66
CA VAL A 30 -13.11 -15.72 7.09
C VAL A 30 -11.92 -15.85 6.14
N GLU A 31 -11.52 -17.06 5.78
CA GLU A 31 -10.44 -17.31 4.82
C GLU A 31 -10.69 -16.61 3.48
N THR A 32 -11.93 -16.66 3.00
CA THR A 32 -12.32 -16.00 1.75
C THR A 32 -12.22 -14.48 1.86
N GLN A 33 -12.61 -13.90 2.99
CA GLN A 33 -12.51 -12.46 3.23
C GLN A 33 -11.04 -12.01 3.30
N VAL A 34 -10.18 -12.80 3.96
CA VAL A 34 -8.74 -12.54 4.03
C VAL A 34 -8.07 -12.66 2.65
N ALA A 35 -8.44 -13.67 1.87
CA ALA A 35 -7.95 -13.85 0.50
C ALA A 35 -8.32 -12.67 -0.39
N LEU A 36 -9.55 -12.15 -0.26
CA LEU A 36 -9.98 -10.94 -0.96
C LEU A 36 -9.16 -9.71 -0.56
N ALA A 37 -8.96 -9.47 0.75
CA ALA A 37 -8.17 -8.35 1.24
C ALA A 37 -6.72 -8.42 0.75
N THR A 38 -6.12 -9.61 0.78
CA THR A 38 -4.77 -9.86 0.26
C THR A 38 -4.70 -9.57 -1.24
N SER A 39 -5.66 -10.06 -2.02
CA SER A 39 -5.71 -9.84 -3.48
C SER A 39 -5.82 -8.34 -3.83
N LEU A 40 -6.62 -7.59 -3.06
CA LEU A 40 -6.75 -6.14 -3.24
C LEU A 40 -5.43 -5.41 -2.90
N ARG A 41 -4.78 -5.80 -1.81
CA ARG A 41 -3.45 -5.28 -1.44
C ARG A 41 -2.42 -5.57 -2.53
N ASP A 42 -2.36 -6.80 -3.02
CA ASP A 42 -1.36 -7.21 -4.00
C ASP A 42 -1.54 -6.49 -5.33
N ARG A 43 -2.78 -6.21 -5.74
CA ARG A 43 -3.06 -5.32 -6.88
C ARG A 43 -2.47 -3.92 -6.68
N ILE A 44 -2.63 -3.33 -5.50
CA ILE A 44 -2.10 -1.99 -5.20
C ILE A 44 -0.57 -2.01 -5.23
N VAL A 45 0.05 -3.01 -4.59
CA VAL A 45 1.51 -3.19 -4.57
C VAL A 45 2.05 -3.38 -5.98
N ALA A 46 1.43 -4.24 -6.79
CA ALA A 46 1.82 -4.46 -8.19
C ALA A 46 1.71 -3.18 -9.02
N GLY A 47 0.67 -2.36 -8.79
CA GLY A 47 0.54 -1.05 -9.43
C GLY A 47 1.73 -0.14 -9.12
N TYR A 48 2.14 -0.04 -7.85
CA TYR A 48 3.31 0.75 -7.48
C TYR A 48 4.63 0.13 -7.97
N GLN A 49 4.74 -1.20 -8.04
CA GLN A 49 5.89 -1.86 -8.65
C GLN A 49 6.03 -1.51 -10.14
N LEU A 50 4.91 -1.43 -10.87
CA LEU A 50 4.92 -0.97 -12.25
C LEU A 50 5.41 0.49 -12.36
N VAL A 51 4.87 1.39 -11.53
CA VAL A 51 5.31 2.81 -11.45
C VAL A 51 6.81 2.92 -11.16
N ALA A 52 7.32 2.07 -10.28
CA ALA A 52 8.76 2.00 -9.98
C ALA A 52 9.58 1.47 -11.17
N ALA A 53 9.12 0.41 -11.84
CA ALA A 53 9.81 -0.21 -12.96
C ALA A 53 9.95 0.73 -14.17
N ILE A 54 8.96 1.60 -14.41
CA ILE A 54 9.02 2.63 -15.46
C ILE A 54 9.78 3.90 -15.03
N GLY A 55 10.31 3.94 -13.80
CA GLY A 55 11.11 5.05 -13.28
C GLY A 55 10.31 6.23 -12.71
N HIS A 56 8.99 6.09 -12.55
CA HIS A 56 8.09 7.16 -12.09
C HIS A 56 7.76 7.10 -10.59
N MET A 57 8.54 6.36 -9.79
CA MET A 57 8.39 6.36 -8.32
C MET A 57 9.11 7.57 -7.70
N THR A 58 8.78 8.77 -8.18
CA THR A 58 9.29 10.03 -7.67
C THR A 58 8.17 10.83 -6.99
N ALA A 59 8.50 11.65 -5.99
CA ALA A 59 7.52 12.51 -5.34
C ALA A 59 6.81 13.47 -6.31
N ALA A 60 7.50 13.87 -7.39
CA ALA A 60 6.95 14.69 -8.46
C ALA A 60 5.89 13.94 -9.28
N ASP A 61 6.22 12.72 -9.75
CA ASP A 61 5.33 11.91 -10.59
C ASP A 61 4.12 11.36 -9.82
N LEU A 62 4.31 11.05 -8.53
CA LEU A 62 3.25 10.62 -7.60
C LEU A 62 2.41 11.80 -7.06
N ARG A 63 2.73 13.04 -7.46
CA ARG A 63 2.08 14.30 -7.02
C ARG A 63 1.96 14.41 -5.49
N LEU A 64 2.98 13.95 -4.78
CA LEU A 64 2.98 13.95 -3.32
C LEU A 64 3.20 15.38 -2.80
N SER A 65 2.46 15.79 -1.76
CA SER A 65 2.59 17.13 -1.15
C SER A 65 3.82 17.23 -0.23
N VAL A 66 5.01 17.03 -0.79
CA VAL A 66 6.30 17.12 -0.09
C VAL A 66 7.22 18.11 -0.78
N ASN A 67 8.18 18.67 -0.04
CA ASN A 67 9.17 19.56 -0.63
C ASN A 67 10.11 18.75 -1.54
N ILE A 68 9.98 18.94 -2.85
CA ILE A 68 10.77 18.21 -3.85
C ILE A 68 12.21 18.74 -3.77
N TYR A 69 13.15 17.87 -3.39
CA TYR A 69 14.57 18.23 -3.33
C TYR A 69 15.10 18.53 -4.73
N ASP A 70 15.49 19.79 -4.99
CA ASP A 70 16.14 20.19 -6.24
C ASP A 70 17.68 20.21 -6.04
N PRO A 71 18.42 19.23 -6.58
CA PRO A 71 19.87 19.17 -6.44
C PRO A 71 20.60 20.34 -7.11
N ARG A 72 19.99 21.05 -8.06
CA ARG A 72 20.63 22.18 -8.76
C ARG A 72 20.71 23.43 -7.88
N ARG A 73 19.67 23.69 -7.08
CA ARG A 73 19.67 24.80 -6.09
C ARG A 73 20.80 24.67 -5.07
N ASN A 74 21.06 23.45 -4.59
CA ASN A 74 22.14 23.22 -3.64
C ASN A 74 23.54 23.34 -4.27
N LEU A 75 23.70 23.03 -5.55
CA LEU A 75 24.98 23.18 -6.24
C LEU A 75 25.36 24.66 -6.39
N GLU A 76 24.41 25.53 -6.75
CA GLU A 76 24.65 26.98 -6.81
C GLU A 76 24.92 27.58 -5.42
N GLU A 77 24.21 27.12 -4.38
CA GLU A 77 24.44 27.59 -3.01
C GLU A 77 25.80 27.22 -2.43
N VAL A 78 26.40 26.11 -2.89
CA VAL A 78 27.71 25.63 -2.39
C VAL A 78 28.85 26.10 -3.29
N ARG A 79 28.63 26.25 -4.61
CA ARG A 79 29.66 26.69 -5.57
C ARG A 79 30.21 28.08 -5.24
N ASP A 80 29.36 28.98 -4.75
CA ASP A 80 29.76 30.35 -4.42
C ASP A 80 30.19 30.51 -2.93
N LYS A 81 30.27 29.40 -2.19
CA LYS A 81 30.75 29.34 -0.80
C LYS A 81 32.12 28.67 -0.73
N ALA A 82 33.20 29.46 -0.75
CA ALA A 82 34.51 28.96 -0.33
C ALA A 82 34.52 28.84 1.21
N PHE A 83 34.64 27.62 1.74
CA PHE A 83 34.68 27.34 3.18
C PHE A 83 33.54 27.98 4.00
N GLY A 84 32.31 28.03 3.45
CA GLY A 84 31.14 28.55 4.16
C GLY A 84 31.04 30.08 4.24
N ALA A 85 32.01 30.82 3.71
CA ALA A 85 31.92 32.27 3.56
C ALA A 85 31.59 32.65 2.11
N ARG A 86 30.64 33.58 1.92
CA ARG A 86 30.37 34.19 0.60
C ARG A 86 31.56 35.06 0.24
N ILE A 87 32.36 34.67 -0.74
CA ILE A 87 33.41 35.53 -1.31
C ILE A 87 32.77 36.38 -2.40
N ASN A 88 32.27 37.57 -2.02
CA ASN A 88 31.88 38.57 -3.01
C ASN A 88 33.15 39.27 -3.50
N THR A 89 33.64 38.94 -4.68
CA THR A 89 34.65 39.73 -5.37
C THR A 89 33.92 40.91 -6.03
N SER A 90 33.87 42.03 -5.33
CA SER A 90 33.53 43.33 -5.90
C SER A 90 34.76 43.90 -6.60
N GLU A 91 34.60 44.29 -7.87
CA GLU A 91 35.52 45.19 -8.59
C GLU A 91 35.72 46.53 -7.86
#